data_AF-A0A2T1E009-F1
#
_entry.id   AF-A0A2T1E009-F1
#
_cell.length_a   1.000
_cell.length_b   1.000
_cell.length_c   1.000
_cell.angle_alpha   90.00
_cell.angle_beta   90.00
_cell.angle_gamma   90.00
#
_symmetry.space_group_name_H-M   'P 1'
#
loop_
_entity.id
_entity.type
_entity.pdbx_description
1 polymer ?
#
loop_
_entity_poly.entity_id
_entity_poly.type
_entity_poly.pdbx_seq_one_letter_code
_entity_poly.pdbx_strand_id
1 'polypeptide(L)'
;MDSNFQEKRAALNYLSEKLLLTPVGIDKEWGSANVVITSHQDKRASRSFYSQLRQIVTADAKELSWLFCKLGDIFLGLYDSTSELEFFGRLANTALRYQSLSKNDENQRDLLFAVLHEAFAILDEMESGIFEYFLVSPGNEIVDDFIEQAQRRGFVSVEETKKFFALKGIKL
;
A
#
# COMPACT_ATOMS: atom_id res chain seq x y z
N MET A 1 7.68 -23.93 6.34
CA MET A 1 6.97 -22.67 6.06
C MET A 1 6.33 -22.27 7.38
N ASP A 2 6.60 -21.05 7.85
CA ASP A 2 6.11 -20.56 9.14
C ASP A 2 4.59 -20.38 9.07
N SER A 3 3.87 -20.95 10.05
CA SER A 3 2.40 -20.94 10.09
C SER A 3 1.82 -19.53 10.11
N ASN A 4 2.52 -18.55 10.70
CA ASN A 4 2.08 -17.17 10.74
C ASN A 4 2.02 -16.54 9.33
N PHE A 5 3.06 -16.73 8.52
CA PHE A 5 3.10 -16.21 7.15
C PHE A 5 2.06 -16.87 6.24
N GLN A 6 1.79 -18.17 6.43
CA GLN A 6 0.72 -18.85 5.72
C GLN A 6 -0.67 -18.28 6.04
N GLU A 7 -0.94 -17.98 7.32
CA GLU A 7 -2.19 -17.35 7.74
C GLU A 7 -2.36 -15.94 7.15
N LYS A 8 -1.30 -15.12 7.19
CA LYS A 8 -1.34 -13.77 6.58
C LYS A 8 -1.56 -13.84 5.07
N ARG A 9 -0.91 -14.78 4.40
CA ARG A 9 -1.08 -15.02 2.95
C ARG A 9 -2.50 -15.44 2.60
N ALA A 10 -3.11 -16.31 3.41
CA ALA A 10 -4.51 -16.68 3.25
C ALA A 10 -5.44 -15.48 3.46
N ALA A 11 -5.15 -14.62 4.44
CA ALA A 11 -5.92 -13.39 4.67
C ALA A 11 -5.82 -12.39 3.50
N LEU A 12 -4.64 -12.23 2.89
CA LEU A 12 -4.47 -11.42 1.68
C LEU A 12 -5.23 -11.98 0.48
N ASN A 13 -5.19 -13.30 0.27
CA ASN A 13 -5.96 -13.94 -0.78
C ASN A 13 -7.47 -13.71 -0.56
N TYR A 14 -7.96 -13.92 0.66
CA TYR A 14 -9.37 -13.64 1.01
C TYR A 14 -9.75 -12.17 0.76
N LEU A 15 -8.88 -11.22 1.14
CA LEU A 15 -9.12 -9.81 0.89
C LEU A 15 -9.19 -9.48 -0.61
N SER A 16 -8.34 -10.11 -1.42
CA SER A 16 -8.35 -9.93 -2.88
C SER A 16 -9.63 -10.45 -3.54
N GLU A 17 -10.14 -11.60 -3.10
CA GLU A 17 -11.43 -12.13 -3.56
C GLU A 17 -12.59 -11.22 -3.14
N LYS A 18 -12.55 -10.72 -1.90
CA LYS A 18 -13.57 -9.81 -1.37
C LYS A 18 -13.65 -8.50 -2.16
N LEU A 19 -12.50 -7.91 -2.51
CA LEU A 19 -12.43 -6.70 -3.33
C LEU A 19 -13.02 -6.89 -4.74
N LEU A 20 -12.95 -8.12 -5.28
CA LEU A 20 -13.54 -8.43 -6.58
C LEU A 20 -15.06 -8.58 -6.50
N LEU A 21 -15.54 -9.31 -5.49
CA LEU A 21 -16.91 -9.83 -5.43
C LEU A 21 -17.90 -8.92 -4.70
N THR A 22 -17.41 -7.99 -3.87
CA THR A 22 -18.27 -7.17 -3.01
C THR A 22 -17.97 -5.68 -3.15
N PRO A 23 -18.92 -4.79 -2.80
CA PRO A 23 -18.63 -3.37 -2.67
C PRO A 23 -17.48 -3.15 -1.68
N VAL A 24 -16.57 -2.23 -2.01
CA VAL A 24 -15.43 -1.90 -1.16
C VAL A 24 -15.94 -1.27 0.14
N GLY A 25 -15.34 -1.64 1.26
CA GLY A 25 -15.64 -1.00 2.53
C GLY A 25 -15.12 0.43 2.57
N ILE A 26 -15.59 1.22 3.52
CA ILE A 26 -15.12 2.59 3.74
C ILE A 26 -14.67 2.76 5.18
N ASP A 27 -13.70 3.64 5.39
CA ASP A 27 -13.28 4.12 6.72
C ASP A 27 -13.20 5.66 6.71
N LYS A 28 -12.84 6.24 7.85
CA LYS A 28 -12.41 7.64 7.93
C LYS A 28 -11.14 7.84 7.11
N GLU A 29 -10.90 9.07 6.69
CA GLU A 29 -9.63 9.45 6.05
C GLU A 29 -8.44 9.10 6.96
N TRP A 30 -7.38 8.57 6.35
CA TRP A 30 -6.21 8.06 7.07
C TRP A 30 -5.24 9.17 7.45
N GLY A 31 -4.66 9.07 8.65
CA GLY A 31 -3.63 9.98 9.16
C GLY A 31 -2.77 9.30 10.21
N SER A 32 -1.90 8.39 9.79
CA SER A 32 -0.98 7.63 10.65
C SER A 32 0.26 7.19 9.88
N ALA A 33 1.32 6.77 10.59
CA ALA A 33 2.59 6.30 10.02
C ALA A 33 3.19 7.29 8.99
N ASN A 34 3.05 8.59 9.26
CA ASN A 34 3.44 9.69 8.37
C ASN A 34 2.82 9.65 6.96
N VAL A 35 1.69 8.95 6.81
CA VAL A 35 0.87 8.89 5.61
C VAL A 35 -0.44 9.60 5.87
N VAL A 36 -0.92 10.34 4.86
CA VAL A 36 -2.25 10.96 4.86
C VAL A 36 -2.97 10.54 3.59
N ILE A 37 -4.19 10.01 3.73
CA ILE A 37 -5.08 9.71 2.60
C ILE A 37 -6.32 10.59 2.75
N THR A 38 -6.56 11.47 1.78
CA THR A 38 -7.66 12.44 1.86
C THR A 38 -8.31 12.68 0.51
N SER A 39 -9.59 13.05 0.54
CA SER A 39 -10.34 13.49 -0.65
C SER A 39 -10.11 14.96 -1.00
N HIS A 40 -9.41 15.70 -0.13
CA HIS A 40 -9.23 17.14 -0.27
C HIS A 40 -7.76 17.54 -0.25
N GLN A 41 -7.31 18.20 -1.31
CA GLN A 41 -5.98 18.79 -1.35
C GLN A 41 -5.93 20.04 -0.46
N ASP A 42 -5.25 19.95 0.69
CA ASP A 42 -5.05 21.12 1.54
C ASP A 42 -3.87 21.97 1.02
N LYS A 43 -4.19 23.08 0.35
CA LYS A 43 -3.21 24.01 -0.25
C LYS A 43 -2.28 24.67 0.79
N ARG A 44 -2.53 24.49 2.09
CA ARG A 44 -1.72 25.07 3.18
C ARG A 44 -0.59 24.15 3.66
N ALA A 45 -0.55 22.89 3.21
CA ALA A 45 0.44 21.91 3.65
C ALA A 45 1.90 22.29 3.29
N SER A 46 2.10 23.13 2.27
CA SER A 46 3.42 23.48 1.74
C SER A 46 4.31 24.33 2.66
N ARG A 47 3.83 24.76 3.84
CA ARG A 47 4.60 25.58 4.81
C ARG A 47 4.62 25.01 6.24
N SER A 48 4.19 23.76 6.44
CA SER A 48 3.99 23.15 7.76
C SER A 48 4.68 21.78 7.88
N PHE A 49 4.68 21.19 9.08
CA PHE A 49 5.05 19.78 9.36
C PHE A 49 4.45 18.80 8.35
N TYR A 50 3.26 19.11 7.82
CA TYR A 50 2.58 18.36 6.75
C TYR A 50 3.34 18.26 5.43
N SER A 51 4.34 19.12 5.17
CA SER A 51 5.18 19.06 3.97
C SER A 51 6.06 17.81 3.89
N GLN A 52 6.26 17.12 5.01
CA GLN A 52 7.02 15.88 5.10
C GLN A 52 6.13 14.63 5.06
N LEU A 53 4.80 14.78 5.07
CA LEU A 53 3.90 13.64 5.03
C LEU A 53 3.72 13.13 3.60
N ARG A 54 3.62 11.80 3.46
CA ARG A 54 3.21 11.17 2.19
C ARG A 54 1.70 11.38 2.04
N GLN A 55 1.33 12.37 1.24
CA GLN A 55 -0.06 12.73 1.04
C GLN A 55 -0.61 12.14 -0.26
N ILE A 56 -1.61 11.28 -0.15
CA ILE A 56 -2.39 10.74 -1.26
C ILE A 56 -3.71 11.51 -1.31
N VAL A 57 -3.96 12.16 -2.44
CA VAL A 57 -5.23 12.86 -2.69
C VAL A 57 -6.01 12.10 -3.75
N THR A 58 -7.15 11.53 -3.39
CA THR A 58 -7.99 10.71 -4.29
C THR A 58 -9.47 10.84 -3.93
N ALA A 59 -10.37 10.73 -4.91
CA ALA A 59 -11.80 10.63 -4.66
C ALA A 59 -12.17 9.39 -3.84
N ASP A 60 -11.36 8.33 -3.92
CA ASP A 60 -11.54 7.03 -3.27
C ASP A 60 -10.84 6.95 -1.89
N ALA A 61 -10.66 8.10 -1.24
CA ALA A 61 -9.85 8.20 -0.03
C ALA A 61 -10.33 7.29 1.11
N LYS A 62 -11.64 7.10 1.24
CA LYS A 62 -12.23 6.28 2.31
C LYS A 62 -12.07 4.79 2.06
N GLU A 63 -12.19 4.38 0.81
CA GLU A 63 -11.97 3.01 0.34
C GLU A 63 -10.50 2.63 0.46
N LEU A 64 -9.59 3.54 0.08
CA LEU A 64 -8.15 3.34 0.24
C LEU A 64 -7.76 3.30 1.72
N SER A 65 -8.32 4.18 2.55
CA SER A 65 -8.10 4.16 4.00
C SER A 65 -8.61 2.87 4.65
N TRP A 66 -9.77 2.37 4.21
CA TRP A 66 -10.28 1.06 4.63
C TRP A 66 -9.32 -0.07 4.27
N LEU A 67 -8.74 -0.05 3.07
CA LEU A 67 -7.74 -1.04 2.67
C LEU A 67 -6.49 -0.95 3.56
N PHE A 68 -6.00 0.25 3.86
CA PHE A 68 -4.88 0.46 4.79
C PHE A 68 -5.17 -0.12 6.18
N CYS A 69 -6.38 0.09 6.73
CA CYS A 69 -6.79 -0.53 7.98
C CYS A 69 -6.74 -2.05 7.90
N LYS A 70 -7.28 -2.66 6.84
CA LYS A 70 -7.28 -4.13 6.68
C LYS A 70 -5.88 -4.69 6.51
N LEU A 71 -5.00 -4.00 5.79
CA LEU A 71 -3.61 -4.41 5.65
C LEU A 71 -2.86 -4.28 6.98
N GLY A 72 -3.09 -3.21 7.75
CA GLY A 72 -2.57 -3.09 9.12
C GLY A 72 -3.02 -4.25 10.02
N ASP A 73 -4.32 -4.57 10.01
CA ASP A 73 -4.87 -5.71 10.76
C ASP A 73 -4.19 -7.04 10.36
N ILE A 74 -3.98 -7.26 9.06
CA ILE A 74 -3.35 -8.48 8.54
C ILE A 74 -1.87 -8.54 8.96
N PHE A 75 -1.11 -7.47 8.80
CA PHE A 75 0.32 -7.44 9.08
C PHE A 75 0.67 -7.23 10.55
N LEU A 76 -0.32 -7.01 11.42
CA LEU A 76 -0.11 -6.88 12.85
C LEU A 76 0.70 -8.07 13.39
N GLY A 77 1.80 -7.75 14.06
CA GLY A 77 2.76 -8.71 14.61
C GLY A 77 3.90 -9.12 13.66
N LEU A 78 3.89 -8.66 12.40
CA LEU A 78 5.02 -8.83 11.46
C LEU A 78 5.95 -7.63 11.38
N TYR A 79 5.50 -6.45 11.81
CA TYR A 79 6.30 -5.24 11.94
C TYR A 79 6.29 -4.73 13.39
N ASP A 80 7.28 -3.92 13.72
CA ASP A 80 7.41 -3.14 14.95
C ASP A 80 7.20 -1.64 14.68
N SER A 81 7.33 -0.79 15.70
CA SER A 81 7.15 0.67 15.56
C SER A 81 8.10 1.33 14.55
N THR A 82 9.21 0.68 14.19
CA THR A 82 10.22 1.22 13.28
C THR A 82 9.90 0.83 11.84
N SER A 83 9.69 -0.47 11.63
CA SER A 83 9.34 -1.06 10.33
C SER A 83 7.91 -0.74 9.88
N GLU A 84 7.03 -0.29 10.79
CA GLU A 84 5.69 0.22 10.47
C GLU A 84 5.73 1.39 9.47
N LEU A 85 6.72 2.28 9.59
CA LEU A 85 6.88 3.44 8.70
C LEU A 85 7.20 3.00 7.26
N GLU A 86 8.08 2.01 7.11
CA GLU A 86 8.39 1.42 5.81
C GLU A 86 7.16 0.74 5.21
N PHE A 87 6.44 -0.06 6.01
CA PHE A 87 5.27 -0.79 5.57
C PHE A 87 4.20 0.15 5.00
N PHE A 88 3.70 1.10 5.80
CA PHE A 88 2.66 2.03 5.33
C PHE A 88 3.20 3.02 4.30
N GLY A 89 4.47 3.41 4.41
CA GLY A 89 5.14 4.26 3.43
C GLY A 89 5.17 3.62 2.04
N ARG A 90 5.47 2.33 1.93
CA ARG A 90 5.47 1.58 0.66
C ARG A 90 4.09 1.43 0.04
N LEU A 91 3.07 1.17 0.86
CA LEU A 91 1.68 1.19 0.41
C LEU A 91 1.31 2.57 -0.15
N ALA A 92 1.76 3.63 0.52
CA ALA A 92 1.49 4.99 0.09
C ALA A 92 2.22 5.38 -1.19
N ASN A 93 3.51 5.05 -1.28
CA ASN A 93 4.29 5.24 -2.50
C ASN A 93 3.69 4.48 -3.68
N THR A 94 3.14 3.29 -3.44
CA THR A 94 2.44 2.53 -4.47
C THR A 94 1.20 3.24 -4.99
N ALA A 95 0.35 3.77 -4.11
CA ALA A 95 -0.79 4.58 -4.51
C ALA A 95 -0.34 5.79 -5.35
N LEU A 96 0.67 6.53 -4.90
CA LEU A 96 1.22 7.69 -5.63
C LEU A 96 1.81 7.31 -7.00
N ARG A 97 2.51 6.18 -7.09
CA ARG A 97 3.02 5.64 -8.36
C ARG A 97 1.88 5.34 -9.31
N TYR A 98 0.84 4.66 -8.83
CA TYR A 98 -0.34 4.38 -9.65
C TYR A 98 -0.99 5.67 -10.17
N GLN A 99 -1.18 6.68 -9.31
CA GLN A 99 -1.71 8.00 -9.71
C GLN A 99 -0.87 8.68 -10.79
N SER A 100 0.46 8.58 -10.68
CA SER A 100 1.36 9.14 -11.69
C SER A 100 1.20 8.48 -13.08
N LEU A 101 0.86 7.19 -13.11
CA LEU A 101 0.67 6.41 -14.34
C LEU A 101 -0.73 6.61 -14.94
N SER A 102 -1.76 6.80 -14.10
CA SER A 102 -3.15 6.95 -14.54
C SER A 102 -3.48 8.32 -15.12
N LYS A 103 -2.62 9.33 -14.96
CA LYS A 103 -2.73 10.67 -15.59
C LYS A 103 -4.12 11.34 -15.42
N ASN A 104 -4.70 11.22 -14.23
CA ASN A 104 -6.04 11.71 -13.85
C ASN A 104 -7.24 10.85 -14.30
N ASP A 105 -7.01 9.68 -14.89
CA ASP A 105 -8.04 8.66 -15.13
C ASP A 105 -7.94 7.55 -14.07
N GLU A 106 -8.07 7.96 -12.81
CA GLU A 106 -7.91 7.05 -11.68
C GLU A 106 -9.11 6.10 -11.58
N ASN A 107 -8.86 4.81 -11.75
CA ASN A 107 -9.83 3.76 -11.45
C ASN A 107 -9.67 3.28 -10.00
N GLN A 108 -10.76 3.33 -9.22
CA GLN A 108 -10.80 2.87 -7.82
C GLN A 108 -10.25 1.45 -7.65
N ARG A 109 -10.66 0.50 -8.49
CA ARG A 109 -10.25 -0.90 -8.34
C ARG A 109 -8.79 -1.09 -8.68
N ASP A 110 -8.32 -0.52 -9.78
CA ASP A 110 -6.91 -0.64 -10.15
C ASP A 110 -6.00 0.00 -9.08
N LEU A 111 -6.41 1.10 -8.43
CA LEU A 111 -5.72 1.69 -7.28
C LEU A 111 -5.62 0.68 -6.11
N LEU A 112 -6.75 0.12 -5.69
CA LEU A 112 -6.80 -0.80 -4.54
C LEU A 112 -6.01 -2.08 -4.81
N PHE A 113 -6.08 -2.62 -6.03
CA PHE A 113 -5.31 -3.80 -6.41
C PHE A 113 -3.82 -3.52 -6.56
N ALA A 114 -3.41 -2.32 -6.99
CA ALA A 114 -2.00 -1.90 -6.98
C ALA A 114 -1.43 -1.95 -5.56
N VAL A 115 -2.12 -1.35 -4.59
CA VAL A 115 -1.71 -1.34 -3.17
C VAL A 115 -1.72 -2.75 -2.57
N LEU A 116 -2.74 -3.56 -2.89
CA LEU A 116 -2.80 -4.95 -2.43
C LEU A 116 -1.67 -5.80 -3.00
N HIS A 117 -1.27 -5.60 -4.26
CA HIS A 117 -0.14 -6.29 -4.88
C HIS A 117 1.16 -5.95 -4.15
N GLU A 118 1.38 -4.69 -3.79
CA GLU A 118 2.53 -4.29 -2.97
C GLU A 118 2.53 -5.01 -1.62
N ALA A 119 1.38 -5.14 -0.97
CA ALA A 119 1.28 -5.89 0.29
C ALA A 119 1.72 -7.36 0.14
N PHE A 120 1.38 -8.03 -0.96
CA PHE A 120 1.89 -9.38 -1.23
C PHE A 120 3.43 -9.40 -1.35
N ALA A 121 4.01 -8.44 -2.06
CA ALA A 121 5.47 -8.35 -2.20
C ALA A 121 6.16 -8.11 -0.85
N ILE A 122 5.60 -7.23 -0.01
CA ILE A 122 6.11 -7.01 1.35
C ILE A 122 6.04 -8.30 2.18
N LEU A 123 4.94 -9.05 2.11
CA LEU A 123 4.82 -10.33 2.84
C LEU A 123 5.89 -11.34 2.39
N ASP A 124 6.14 -11.43 1.08
CA ASP A 124 7.16 -12.33 0.51
C ASP A 124 8.57 -11.94 0.97
N GLU A 125 8.86 -10.64 1.05
CA GLU A 125 10.14 -10.11 1.53
C GLU A 125 10.31 -10.34 3.03
N MET A 126 9.27 -10.14 3.84
CA MET A 126 9.29 -10.42 5.28
C MET A 126 9.48 -11.92 5.54
N GLU A 127 8.77 -12.80 4.82
CA GLU A 127 8.93 -14.26 4.93
C GLU A 127 10.36 -14.69 4.55
N SER A 128 10.95 -14.02 3.58
CA SER A 128 12.32 -14.30 3.11
C SER A 128 13.40 -13.61 3.95
N GLY A 129 13.04 -12.79 4.94
CA GLY A 129 13.98 -12.05 5.80
C GLY A 129 14.77 -10.94 5.10
N ILE A 130 14.23 -10.41 3.99
CA ILE A 130 14.87 -9.37 3.16
C ILE A 130 14.07 -8.07 3.12
N PHE A 131 13.04 -7.93 3.97
CA PHE A 131 12.30 -6.68 4.12
C PHE A 131 13.20 -5.65 4.79
N GLU A 132 13.69 -4.70 4.00
CA GLU A 132 14.58 -3.63 4.45
C GLU A 132 13.77 -2.41 4.90
N TYR A 133 14.22 -1.77 5.97
CA TYR A 133 13.66 -0.53 6.49
C TYR A 133 14.76 0.28 7.19
N PHE A 134 14.57 1.60 7.29
CA PHE A 134 15.49 2.43 8.06
C PHE A 134 15.16 2.40 9.55
N LEU A 135 16.21 2.35 10.38
CA LEU A 135 16.06 2.50 11.84
C LEU A 135 15.68 3.92 12.26
N VAL A 136 16.00 4.91 11.42
CA VAL A 136 15.67 6.33 11.61
C VAL A 136 15.26 6.90 10.26
N SER A 137 14.09 7.52 10.19
CA SER A 137 13.52 8.12 8.98
C SER A 137 13.37 9.64 9.12
N PRO A 138 14.48 10.41 9.08
CA PRO A 138 14.40 11.86 9.14
C PRO A 138 13.63 12.36 7.91
N GLY A 139 12.64 13.24 8.11
CA GLY A 139 11.86 13.77 7.00
C GLY A 139 10.95 12.76 6.30
N ASN A 140 10.62 11.65 6.98
CA ASN A 140 9.72 10.59 6.50
C ASN A 140 10.29 9.71 5.38
N GLU A 141 11.60 9.72 5.11
CA GLU A 141 12.23 8.87 4.11
C GLU A 141 12.13 7.37 4.46
N ILE A 142 11.92 6.52 3.44
CA ILE A 142 11.87 5.06 3.56
C ILE A 142 12.76 4.41 2.50
N VAL A 143 13.08 3.13 2.65
CA VAL A 143 13.97 2.41 1.72
C VAL A 143 13.41 2.45 0.30
N ASP A 144 12.09 2.25 0.13
CA ASP A 144 11.43 2.29 -1.18
C ASP A 144 11.58 3.62 -1.96
N ASP A 145 11.92 4.73 -1.29
CA ASP A 145 12.23 5.99 -1.99
C ASP A 145 13.51 5.92 -2.83
N PHE A 146 14.40 4.99 -2.49
CA PHE A 146 15.72 4.82 -3.12
C PHE A 146 15.78 3.59 -4.03
N ILE A 147 14.70 2.81 -4.11
CA ILE A 147 14.62 1.63 -4.97
C ILE A 147 14.31 2.03 -6.41
N GLU A 148 15.17 1.61 -7.33
CA GLU A 148 14.94 1.77 -8.77
C GLU A 148 13.72 0.96 -9.24
N GLN A 149 13.00 1.46 -10.24
CA GLN A 149 11.80 0.80 -10.75
C GLN A 149 12.04 -0.66 -11.17
N ALA A 150 13.20 -0.97 -11.76
CA ALA A 150 13.55 -2.31 -12.23
C ALA A 150 13.79 -3.33 -11.09
N GLN A 151 13.97 -2.86 -9.85
CA GLN A 151 14.26 -3.69 -8.69
C GLN A 151 12.99 -3.97 -7.84
N ARG A 152 11.86 -3.32 -8.17
CA ARG A 152 10.60 -3.46 -7.42
C ARG A 152 9.96 -4.82 -7.66
N ARG A 153 9.40 -5.39 -6.59
CA ARG A 153 8.76 -6.72 -6.59
C ARG A 153 7.24 -6.67 -6.51
N GLY A 154 6.67 -5.55 -6.07
CA GLY A 154 5.22 -5.32 -6.01
C GLY A 154 4.69 -4.54 -7.21
N PHE A 155 4.03 -3.41 -6.97
CA PHE A 155 3.40 -2.66 -8.06
C PHE A 155 4.42 -2.00 -9.00
N VAL A 156 4.40 -2.42 -10.27
CA VAL A 156 5.16 -1.80 -11.36
C VAL A 156 4.24 -1.19 -12.42
N SER A 157 3.15 -1.88 -12.78
CA SER A 157 2.12 -1.42 -13.72
C SER A 157 0.75 -2.06 -13.43
N VAL A 158 -0.30 -1.51 -14.05
CA VAL A 158 -1.66 -2.08 -13.98
C VAL A 158 -1.69 -3.46 -14.66
N GLU A 159 -1.04 -3.60 -15.80
CA GLU A 159 -0.98 -4.85 -16.56
C GLU A 159 -0.28 -5.96 -15.78
N GLU A 160 0.82 -5.66 -15.10
CA GLU A 160 1.52 -6.63 -14.26
C GLU A 160 0.70 -7.01 -13.04
N THR A 161 -0.01 -6.05 -12.44
CA THR A 161 -0.93 -6.32 -11.34
C THR A 161 -2.05 -7.27 -11.78
N LYS A 162 -2.65 -7.03 -12.96
CA LYS A 162 -3.65 -7.93 -13.55
C LYS A 162 -3.08 -9.33 -13.79
N LYS A 163 -1.85 -9.44 -14.33
CA LYS A 163 -1.17 -10.73 -14.51
C LYS A 163 -0.91 -11.45 -13.18
N PHE A 164 -0.45 -10.73 -12.17
CA PHE A 164 -0.18 -11.28 -10.84
C PHE A 164 -1.45 -11.90 -10.24
N PHE A 165 -2.57 -11.18 -10.25
CA PHE A 165 -3.84 -11.68 -9.74
C PHE A 165 -4.43 -12.80 -10.62
N ALA A 166 -4.25 -12.73 -11.94
CA ALA A 166 -4.68 -13.81 -12.84
C ALA A 166 -4.00 -15.14 -12.54
N LEU A 167 -2.70 -15.13 -12.19
CA LEU A 167 -1.96 -16.32 -11.77
C LEU A 167 -2.49 -16.92 -10.46
N LYS A 168 -3.16 -16.11 -9.63
CA LYS A 168 -3.85 -16.53 -8.40
C LYS A 168 -5.32 -16.92 -8.62
N GLY A 169 -5.78 -16.98 -9.87
CA GLY A 169 -7.15 -17.32 -10.23
C GLY A 169 -8.13 -16.14 -10.16
N ILE A 170 -7.65 -14.91 -9.94
CA ILE A 170 -8.45 -13.69 -9.83
C ILE A 170 -8.39 -12.93 -11.15
N LYS A 171 -9.53 -12.80 -11.85
CA LYS A 171 -9.63 -12.05 -13.11
C LYS A 171 -10.12 -10.64 -12.84
N LEU A 172 -9.22 -9.67 -12.95
CA LEU A 172 -9.46 -8.23 -12.83
C LEU A 172 -9.89 -7.60 -14.16
#